data_AF-A0A9P8BTZ6-F1
#
_entry.id   AF-A0A9P8BTZ6-F1
#
_cell.length_a   1.000
_cell.length_b   1.000
_cell.length_c   1.000
_cell.angle_alpha   90.00
_cell.angle_beta   90.00
_cell.angle_gamma   90.00
#
_symmetry.space_group_name_H-M   'P 1'
#
loop_
_entity.id
_entity.type
_entity.pdbx_description
1 polymer ?
#
loop_
_entity_poly.entity_id
_entity_poly.type
_entity_poly.pdbx_seq_one_letter_code
_entity_poly.pdbx_strand_id
1 'polypeptide(L)'
;MPTKLSPSSSVYPYEDVTALLDTATKDMEVGQLIQVPSFSLFDAMCAIVIMDPKMDTGMVMDDIASRPVFNINMRVTPTEFIWIFDNILIGQMTWLSGHALSQTLFTSCHILRLLEINEYDDYEGPSGSTKDAPQPPREFLVAVLKSCVLAIAKSCSLIWSEMRKGQVYEEEDFMTNKFGVSMFEDIPTASLIAMLDQAEYWMEAEGTQWIWDHCGDDAGEVLKGVMERIDYCRVSIFTFLDPSLQTPLFFTRIFVVSSLLL
;
A
#
# COMPACT_ATOMS: atom_id res chain seq x y z
N MET A 1 -5.75 -33.25 -25.77
CA MET A 1 -5.28 -32.72 -27.07
C MET A 1 -4.61 -31.37 -26.78
N PRO A 2 -3.36 -31.13 -27.18
CA PRO A 2 -2.76 -29.82 -26.99
C PRO A 2 -3.37 -28.86 -28.01
N THR A 3 -4.02 -27.82 -27.50
CA THR A 3 -4.56 -26.70 -28.28
C THR A 3 -3.38 -25.98 -28.92
N LYS A 4 -3.23 -26.09 -30.24
CA LYS A 4 -2.30 -25.24 -31.01
C LYS A 4 -2.73 -23.79 -30.81
N LEU A 5 -1.91 -23.00 -30.13
CA LEU A 5 -2.07 -21.55 -30.13
C LEU A 5 -2.01 -21.07 -31.58
N SER A 6 -3.03 -20.33 -32.02
CA SER A 6 -2.98 -19.63 -33.30
C SER A 6 -1.82 -18.63 -33.27
N PRO A 7 -1.10 -18.43 -34.38
CA PRO A 7 -0.01 -17.45 -34.42
C PRO A 7 -0.62 -16.05 -34.34
N SER A 8 -0.69 -15.50 -33.13
CA SER A 8 -0.80 -14.05 -32.97
C SER A 8 0.45 -13.46 -33.62
N SER A 9 0.27 -12.55 -34.57
CA SER A 9 1.36 -11.87 -35.27
C SER A 9 2.18 -11.03 -34.29
N SER A 10 3.11 -11.69 -33.60
CA SER A 10 4.19 -11.06 -32.87
C SER A 10 5.08 -10.28 -33.85
N VAL A 11 5.55 -9.11 -33.43
CA VAL A 11 6.49 -8.26 -34.17
C VAL A 11 7.83 -8.97 -34.40
N TYR A 12 8.13 -10.02 -33.63
CA TYR A 12 9.35 -10.81 -33.73
C TYR A 12 9.06 -12.25 -34.20
N PRO A 13 9.87 -12.81 -35.11
CA PRO A 13 9.75 -14.20 -35.53
C PRO A 13 10.26 -15.11 -34.40
N TYR A 14 9.34 -15.68 -33.62
CA TYR A 14 9.67 -16.71 -32.65
C TYR A 14 9.78 -18.07 -33.35
N GLU A 15 10.85 -18.82 -33.05
CA GLU A 15 11.04 -20.21 -33.47
C GLU A 15 10.88 -21.13 -32.25
N ASP A 16 10.10 -22.20 -32.41
CA ASP A 16 9.91 -23.20 -31.36
C ASP A 16 11.13 -24.15 -31.31
N VAL A 17 11.84 -24.12 -30.19
CA VAL A 17 13.04 -24.93 -29.92
C VAL A 17 12.81 -26.03 -28.87
N THR A 18 11.57 -26.30 -28.45
CA THR A 18 11.27 -27.28 -27.39
C THR A 18 11.81 -28.67 -27.73
N ALA A 19 11.60 -29.14 -28.97
CA ALA A 19 12.07 -30.46 -29.40
C ALA A 19 13.61 -30.59 -29.39
N LEU A 20 14.33 -29.50 -29.66
CA LEU A 20 15.79 -29.46 -29.61
C LEU A 20 16.27 -29.59 -28.17
N LEU A 21 15.68 -28.84 -27.24
CA LEU A 21 16.02 -28.89 -25.82
C LEU A 21 15.70 -30.27 -25.21
N ASP A 22 14.53 -30.84 -25.51
CA ASP A 22 14.14 -32.19 -25.04
C ASP A 22 15.05 -33.30 -25.58
N THR A 23 15.66 -33.10 -26.74
CA THR A 23 16.63 -34.07 -27.29
C THR A 23 17.98 -33.90 -26.61
N ALA A 24 18.48 -32.66 -26.51
CA ALA A 24 19.77 -32.37 -25.88
C ALA A 24 19.83 -32.75 -24.40
N THR A 25 18.73 -32.62 -23.65
CA THR A 25 18.69 -33.00 -22.23
C THR A 25 18.79 -34.52 -22.01
N LYS A 26 18.44 -35.35 -22.99
CA LYS A 26 18.57 -36.82 -22.90
C LYS A 26 20.02 -37.29 -22.95
N ASP A 27 20.91 -36.48 -23.54
CA ASP A 27 22.34 -36.77 -23.64
C ASP A 27 23.10 -36.37 -22.35
N MET A 28 22.41 -35.74 -21.38
CA MET A 28 23.02 -35.34 -20.11
C MET A 28 23.04 -36.47 -19.08
N GLU A 29 24.16 -36.60 -18.36
CA GLU A 29 24.29 -37.53 -17.24
C GLU A 29 23.78 -36.91 -15.92
N VAL A 30 23.40 -37.75 -14.96
CA VAL A 30 22.99 -37.31 -13.63
C VAL A 30 24.13 -36.53 -12.96
N GLY A 31 23.83 -35.30 -12.53
CA GLY A 31 24.81 -34.40 -11.89
C GLY A 31 25.50 -33.43 -12.85
N GLN A 32 25.26 -33.53 -14.16
CA GLN A 32 25.72 -32.53 -15.12
C GLN A 32 24.81 -31.30 -15.11
N LEU A 33 25.42 -30.12 -15.21
CA LEU A 33 24.73 -28.84 -15.29
C LEU A 33 25.40 -27.99 -16.38
N ILE A 34 24.60 -27.51 -17.34
CA ILE A 34 25.05 -26.54 -18.32
C ILE A 34 24.76 -25.16 -17.76
N GLN A 35 25.80 -24.39 -17.50
CA GLN A 35 25.70 -23.01 -17.01
C GLN A 35 26.81 -22.16 -17.60
N VAL A 36 26.63 -20.84 -17.57
CA VAL A 36 27.71 -19.92 -17.92
C VAL A 36 28.78 -19.93 -16.83
N PRO A 37 30.08 -19.79 -17.15
CA PRO A 37 31.16 -19.86 -16.16
C PRO A 37 31.07 -18.81 -15.04
N SER A 38 30.36 -17.71 -15.27
CA SER A 38 30.16 -16.63 -14.31
C SER A 38 29.01 -16.86 -13.33
N PHE A 39 28.17 -17.87 -13.56
CA PHE A 39 27.00 -18.14 -12.72
C PHE A 39 27.37 -19.17 -11.64
N SER A 40 27.09 -18.84 -10.38
CA SER A 40 27.37 -19.72 -9.26
C SER A 40 26.10 -20.45 -8.79
N LEU A 41 26.27 -21.65 -8.23
CA LEU A 41 25.16 -22.37 -7.59
C LEU A 41 24.65 -21.64 -6.33
N PHE A 42 25.45 -20.74 -5.75
CA PHE A 42 24.99 -19.92 -4.64
C PHE A 42 23.94 -18.90 -5.12
N ASP A 43 24.15 -18.30 -6.30
CA ASP A 43 23.16 -17.41 -6.93
C ASP A 43 21.86 -18.16 -7.26
N ALA A 44 21.98 -19.43 -7.66
CA ALA A 44 20.83 -20.29 -7.92
C ALA A 44 19.95 -20.53 -6.68
N MET A 45 20.47 -20.41 -5.46
CA MET A 45 19.68 -20.58 -4.23
C MET A 45 18.66 -19.45 -4.02
N CYS A 46 18.87 -18.29 -4.66
CA CYS A 46 17.94 -17.16 -4.62
C CYS A 46 16.90 -17.20 -5.75
N ALA A 47 16.93 -18.22 -6.60
CA ALA A 47 16.02 -18.32 -7.74
C ALA A 47 14.57 -18.58 -7.30
N ILE A 48 13.64 -17.89 -7.94
CA ILE A 48 12.21 -18.14 -7.80
C ILE A 48 11.84 -19.38 -8.65
N VAL A 49 10.96 -20.22 -8.12
CA VAL A 49 10.48 -21.43 -8.79
C VAL A 49 9.03 -21.21 -9.24
N ILE A 50 8.80 -21.19 -10.54
CA ILE A 50 7.45 -21.06 -11.13
C ILE A 50 6.64 -22.33 -10.82
N MET A 51 5.33 -22.18 -10.58
CA MET A 51 4.40 -23.22 -10.15
C MET A 51 4.62 -23.76 -8.72
N ASP A 52 5.54 -23.19 -7.95
CA ASP A 52 5.69 -23.52 -6.53
C ASP A 52 4.79 -22.61 -5.68
N PRO A 53 3.88 -23.15 -4.84
CA PRO A 53 2.94 -22.36 -4.04
C PRO A 53 3.57 -21.33 -3.09
N LYS A 54 4.84 -21.49 -2.70
CA LYS A 54 5.52 -20.61 -1.76
C LYS A 54 6.47 -19.63 -2.44
N MET A 55 7.03 -20.02 -3.58
CA MET A 55 8.02 -19.22 -4.30
C MET A 55 7.40 -18.41 -5.45
N ASP A 56 6.31 -18.89 -6.04
CA ASP A 56 5.66 -18.24 -7.18
C ASP A 56 4.52 -17.30 -6.74
N THR A 57 4.77 -16.00 -6.80
CA THR A 57 3.76 -14.98 -6.51
C THR A 57 2.67 -14.89 -7.57
N GLY A 58 2.88 -15.47 -8.77
CA GLY A 58 1.87 -15.59 -9.83
C GLY A 58 0.87 -16.72 -9.59
N MET A 59 1.15 -17.63 -8.64
CA MET A 59 0.22 -18.69 -8.25
C MET A 59 -0.87 -18.13 -7.33
N VAL A 60 -1.96 -17.66 -7.93
CA VAL A 60 -3.14 -17.19 -7.20
C VAL A 60 -3.88 -18.39 -6.61
N MET A 61 -3.97 -18.42 -5.29
CA MET A 61 -4.72 -19.43 -4.55
C MET A 61 -6.24 -19.19 -4.69
N ASP A 62 -7.04 -20.25 -4.61
CA ASP A 62 -8.51 -20.20 -4.81
C ASP A 62 -9.21 -19.21 -3.85
N ASP A 63 -8.68 -19.04 -2.64
CA ASP A 63 -9.19 -18.11 -1.63
C ASP A 63 -8.94 -16.64 -2.00
N ILE A 64 -7.89 -16.35 -2.78
CA ILE A 64 -7.58 -15.02 -3.30
C ILE A 64 -8.39 -14.77 -4.56
N ALA A 65 -8.48 -15.77 -5.45
CA ALA A 65 -9.23 -15.68 -6.70
C ALA A 65 -10.74 -15.46 -6.49
N SER A 66 -11.29 -15.96 -5.38
CA SER A 66 -12.70 -15.80 -5.02
C SER A 66 -13.04 -14.46 -4.36
N ARG A 67 -12.05 -13.62 -4.02
CA ARG A 67 -12.29 -12.32 -3.40
C ARG A 67 -12.96 -11.37 -4.40
N PRO A 68 -13.91 -10.54 -3.95
CA PRO A 68 -14.49 -9.52 -4.82
C PRO A 68 -13.42 -8.55 -5.29
N VAL A 69 -13.58 -8.06 -6.52
CA VAL A 69 -12.69 -7.03 -7.07
C VAL A 69 -12.83 -5.76 -6.22
N PHE A 70 -11.73 -5.34 -5.60
CA PHE A 70 -11.72 -4.13 -4.79
C PHE A 70 -11.78 -2.89 -5.70
N ASN A 71 -12.73 -2.00 -5.44
CA ASN A 71 -12.87 -0.72 -6.14
C ASN A 71 -12.48 0.44 -5.23
N ILE A 72 -11.43 1.17 -5.62
CA ILE A 72 -10.89 2.30 -4.85
C ILE A 72 -11.78 3.55 -4.90
N ASN A 73 -12.64 3.68 -5.92
CA ASN A 73 -13.55 4.79 -6.11
C ASN A 73 -14.91 4.59 -5.41
N MET A 74 -15.07 3.49 -4.66
CA MET A 74 -16.26 3.27 -3.86
C MET A 74 -16.32 4.29 -2.72
N ARG A 75 -17.49 4.88 -2.49
CA ARG A 75 -17.70 5.82 -1.39
C ARG A 75 -17.51 5.12 -0.04
N VAL A 76 -16.94 5.83 0.93
CA VAL A 76 -16.52 5.29 2.22
C VAL A 76 -17.29 6.02 3.32
N THR A 77 -17.90 5.27 4.23
CA THR A 77 -18.55 5.83 5.42
C THR A 77 -17.51 6.32 6.43
N PRO A 78 -17.86 7.26 7.31
CA PRO A 78 -16.95 7.72 8.37
C PRO A 78 -16.38 6.60 9.24
N THR A 79 -17.19 5.59 9.58
CA THR A 79 -16.76 4.42 10.35
C THR A 79 -15.77 3.55 9.57
N GLU A 80 -16.03 3.32 8.29
CA GLU A 80 -15.10 2.60 7.41
C GLU A 80 -13.79 3.39 7.26
N PHE A 81 -13.83 4.72 7.17
CA PHE A 81 -12.63 5.55 7.13
C PHE A 81 -11.79 5.37 8.38
N ILE A 82 -12.39 5.42 9.58
CA ILE A 82 -11.67 5.19 10.84
C ILE A 82 -11.01 3.81 10.80
N TRP A 83 -11.76 2.78 10.38
CA TRP A 83 -11.22 1.43 10.28
C TRP A 83 -10.06 1.34 9.27
N ILE A 84 -10.21 1.91 8.07
CA ILE A 84 -9.17 1.92 7.04
C ILE A 84 -7.91 2.62 7.56
N PHE A 85 -8.07 3.81 8.15
CA PHE A 85 -6.97 4.61 8.66
C PHE A 85 -6.23 3.88 9.78
N ASP A 86 -6.96 3.32 10.75
CA ASP A 86 -6.38 2.62 11.88
C ASP A 86 -5.64 1.34 11.43
N ASN A 87 -6.12 0.62 10.41
CA ASN A 87 -5.38 -0.51 9.83
C ASN A 87 -4.07 -0.07 9.15
N ILE A 88 -4.08 1.06 8.45
CA ILE A 88 -2.86 1.61 7.85
C ILE A 88 -1.87 2.03 8.95
N LEU A 89 -2.37 2.65 10.02
CA LEU A 89 -1.57 3.03 11.17
C LEU A 89 -0.95 1.82 11.88
N ILE A 90 -1.71 0.74 12.07
CA ILE A 90 -1.18 -0.55 12.58
C ILE A 90 -0.10 -1.08 11.64
N GLY A 91 -0.30 -1.00 10.33
CA GLY A 91 0.70 -1.37 9.33
C GLY A 91 1.99 -0.54 9.47
N GLN A 92 1.87 0.77 9.66
CA GLN A 92 3.01 1.64 9.95
C GLN A 92 3.76 1.19 11.20
N MET A 93 3.07 1.00 12.33
CA MET A 93 3.70 0.59 13.59
C MET A 93 4.37 -0.79 13.48
N THR A 94 3.76 -1.71 12.73
CA THR A 94 4.29 -3.07 12.51
C THR A 94 5.55 -3.03 11.65
N TRP A 95 5.58 -2.18 10.62
CA TRP A 95 6.78 -1.90 9.83
C TRP A 95 7.88 -1.27 10.68
N LEU A 96 7.54 -0.29 11.52
CA LEU A 96 8.49 0.30 12.46
C LEU A 96 9.03 -0.69 13.50
N SER A 97 8.35 -1.83 13.68
CA SER A 97 8.82 -2.93 14.53
C SER A 97 9.73 -3.92 13.81
N GLY A 98 10.14 -3.64 12.56
CA GLY A 98 11.09 -4.45 11.79
C GLY A 98 10.48 -5.38 10.74
N HIS A 99 9.17 -5.32 10.49
CA HIS A 99 8.53 -6.15 9.44
C HIS A 99 8.68 -5.52 8.04
N ALA A 100 8.57 -6.31 6.97
CA ALA A 100 8.67 -5.82 5.61
C ALA A 100 7.48 -4.92 5.20
N LEU A 101 7.74 -3.90 4.37
CA LEU A 101 6.71 -3.02 3.82
C LEU A 101 5.65 -3.78 3.00
N SER A 102 6.07 -4.81 2.25
CA SER A 102 5.19 -5.69 1.46
C SER A 102 4.16 -6.46 2.30
N GLN A 103 4.47 -6.71 3.57
CA GLN A 103 3.62 -7.47 4.50
C GLN A 103 2.81 -6.56 5.44
N THR A 104 3.02 -5.24 5.37
CA THR A 104 2.45 -4.28 6.30
C THR A 104 1.71 -3.18 5.53
N LEU A 105 2.33 -2.03 5.29
CA LEU A 105 1.71 -0.87 4.63
C LEU A 105 1.21 -1.19 3.23
N PHE A 106 1.97 -1.96 2.43
CA PHE A 106 1.61 -2.29 1.06
C PHE A 106 0.56 -3.40 0.94
N THR A 107 0.02 -3.88 2.06
CA THR A 107 -1.20 -4.71 2.03
C THR A 107 -2.45 -3.87 1.81
N SER A 108 -2.40 -2.56 2.12
CA SER A 108 -3.53 -1.65 1.94
C SER A 108 -3.64 -1.19 0.49
N CYS A 109 -4.73 -1.57 -0.17
CA CYS A 109 -5.05 -1.10 -1.51
C CYS A 109 -5.25 0.43 -1.57
N HIS A 110 -5.58 1.07 -0.46
CA HIS A 110 -5.71 2.52 -0.37
C HIS A 110 -4.37 3.23 -0.51
N ILE A 111 -3.26 2.61 -0.08
CA ILE A 111 -1.91 3.13 -0.33
C ILE A 111 -1.51 2.86 -1.78
N LEU A 112 -1.64 1.60 -2.22
CA LEU A 112 -1.12 1.16 -3.53
C LEU A 112 -1.81 1.86 -4.72
N ARG A 113 -3.10 2.17 -4.60
CA ARG A 113 -3.92 2.70 -5.69
C ARG A 113 -4.47 4.09 -5.40
N LEU A 114 -3.84 4.83 -4.49
CA LEU A 114 -4.31 6.14 -4.04
C LEU A 114 -4.51 7.14 -5.18
N LEU A 115 -3.62 7.11 -6.18
CA LEU A 115 -3.67 8.02 -7.33
C LEU A 115 -4.78 7.67 -8.33
N GLU A 116 -5.39 6.49 -8.22
CA GLU A 116 -6.53 6.06 -9.03
C GLU A 116 -7.88 6.59 -8.49
N ILE A 117 -7.87 7.27 -7.33
CA ILE A 117 -9.06 7.96 -6.81
C ILE A 117 -9.36 9.16 -7.70
N ASN A 118 -10.45 9.06 -8.46
CA ASN A 118 -10.97 10.11 -9.33
C ASN A 118 -11.43 11.32 -8.51
N GLU A 119 -11.45 12.50 -9.11
CA GLU A 119 -12.03 13.70 -8.48
C GLU A 119 -13.51 13.86 -8.82
N TYR A 120 -13.96 13.27 -9.92
CA TYR A 120 -15.33 13.33 -10.42
C TYR A 120 -16.12 12.07 -10.09
N ASP A 121 -17.44 12.25 -9.89
CA ASP A 121 -18.36 11.16 -9.55
C ASP A 121 -18.85 10.41 -10.79
N ASP A 122 -17.95 9.66 -11.40
CA ASP A 122 -18.28 8.80 -12.55
C ASP A 122 -18.64 7.37 -12.11
N TYR A 123 -18.68 7.09 -10.79
CA TYR A 123 -18.97 5.76 -10.27
C TYR A 123 -20.48 5.51 -10.18
N GLU A 124 -21.02 4.86 -11.19
CA GLU A 124 -22.30 4.18 -11.06
C GLU A 124 -22.10 2.99 -10.10
N GLY A 125 -22.64 3.11 -8.88
CA GLY A 125 -22.52 2.10 -7.82
C GLY A 125 -22.86 0.67 -8.29
N PRO A 126 -22.60 -0.35 -7.45
CA PRO A 126 -22.85 -1.73 -7.84
C PRO A 126 -24.32 -1.89 -8.27
N SER A 127 -24.52 -2.46 -9.47
CA SER A 127 -25.84 -2.69 -10.08
C SER A 127 -26.68 -3.61 -9.19
N GLY A 128 -27.38 -3.04 -8.20
CA GLY A 128 -28.11 -3.79 -7.17
C GLY A 128 -28.22 -3.09 -5.81
N SER A 129 -27.53 -1.97 -5.55
CA SER A 129 -27.78 -1.18 -4.35
C SER A 129 -29.18 -0.53 -4.41
N THR A 130 -29.94 -0.64 -3.32
CA THR A 130 -31.21 0.08 -3.17
C THR A 130 -30.91 1.57 -3.27
N LYS A 131 -31.45 2.25 -4.28
CA LYS A 131 -31.25 3.68 -4.56
C LYS A 131 -31.69 4.62 -3.42
N ASP A 132 -32.29 4.06 -2.37
CA ASP A 132 -32.91 4.79 -1.27
C ASP A 132 -31.99 4.96 -0.05
N ALA A 133 -30.85 4.26 0.02
CA ALA A 133 -29.90 4.45 1.13
C ALA A 133 -29.01 5.68 0.87
N PRO A 134 -28.91 6.62 1.82
CA PRO A 134 -28.05 7.80 1.66
C PRO A 134 -26.59 7.37 1.56
N GLN A 135 -25.97 7.71 0.43
CA GLN A 135 -24.55 7.44 0.19
C GLN A 135 -23.69 8.54 0.83
N PRO A 136 -22.53 8.21 1.42
CA PRO A 136 -21.58 9.20 1.91
C PRO A 136 -21.22 10.21 0.80
N PRO A 137 -20.94 11.49 1.13
CA PRO A 137 -20.48 12.45 0.13
C PRO A 137 -19.20 11.97 -0.52
N ARG A 138 -19.06 12.20 -1.83
CA ARG A 138 -17.84 11.80 -2.54
C ARG A 138 -16.64 12.63 -2.10
N GLU A 139 -16.90 13.86 -1.74
CA GLU A 139 -15.97 14.80 -1.15
C GLU A 139 -15.35 14.23 0.13
N PHE A 140 -16.05 13.38 0.89
CA PHE A 140 -15.45 12.66 2.03
C PHE A 140 -14.31 11.73 1.59
N LEU A 141 -14.51 10.98 0.49
CA LEU A 141 -13.48 10.11 -0.07
C LEU A 141 -12.25 10.90 -0.58
N VAL A 142 -12.49 11.99 -1.32
CA VAL A 142 -11.42 12.75 -1.96
C VAL A 142 -10.74 13.74 -1.02
N ALA A 143 -11.50 14.49 -0.24
CA ALA A 143 -10.95 15.50 0.65
C ALA A 143 -10.38 14.85 1.90
N VAL A 144 -11.07 13.87 2.51
CA VAL A 144 -10.67 13.29 3.80
C VAL A 144 -9.84 12.02 3.65
N LEU A 145 -10.40 10.93 3.08
CA LEU A 145 -9.66 9.67 3.00
C LEU A 145 -8.36 9.81 2.20
N LYS A 146 -8.43 10.37 0.99
CA LYS A 146 -7.26 10.49 0.11
C LYS A 146 -6.15 11.33 0.75
N SER A 147 -6.49 12.46 1.40
CA SER A 147 -5.49 13.33 2.04
C SER A 147 -4.86 12.67 3.26
N CYS A 148 -5.64 12.00 4.12
CA CYS A 148 -5.14 11.28 5.28
C CYS A 148 -4.25 10.09 4.90
N VAL A 149 -4.66 9.28 3.91
CA VAL A 149 -3.85 8.15 3.42
C VAL A 149 -2.57 8.65 2.77
N LEU A 150 -2.64 9.77 2.04
CA LEU A 150 -1.45 10.40 1.48
C LEU A 150 -0.51 10.89 2.58
N ALA A 151 -1.05 11.48 3.66
CA ALA A 151 -0.26 12.01 4.75
C ALA A 151 0.48 10.93 5.53
N ILE A 152 -0.18 9.81 5.83
CA ILE A 152 0.48 8.69 6.52
C ILE A 152 1.51 8.01 5.62
N ALA A 153 1.25 7.85 4.32
CA ALA A 153 2.25 7.33 3.39
C ALA A 153 3.46 8.27 3.28
N LYS A 154 3.22 9.59 3.24
CA LYS A 154 4.28 10.60 3.24
C LYS A 154 5.10 10.57 4.54
N SER A 155 4.46 10.40 5.70
CA SER A 155 5.19 10.29 6.97
C SER A 155 6.06 9.03 6.99
N CYS A 156 5.59 7.90 6.47
CA CYS A 156 6.41 6.71 6.25
C CYS A 156 7.60 6.98 5.32
N SER A 157 7.41 7.73 4.23
CA SER A 157 8.49 8.15 3.34
C SER A 157 9.56 8.98 4.08
N LEU A 158 9.15 9.89 4.96
CA LEU A 158 10.06 10.71 5.75
C LEU A 158 10.85 9.86 6.74
N ILE A 159 10.19 8.97 7.48
CA ILE A 159 10.84 8.01 8.39
C ILE A 159 11.85 7.16 7.62
N TRP A 160 11.43 6.60 6.48
CA TRP A 160 12.31 5.78 5.65
C TRP A 160 13.55 6.54 5.17
N SER A 161 13.40 7.81 4.77
CA SER A 161 14.53 8.65 4.35
C SER A 161 15.53 8.87 5.48
N GLU A 162 15.06 8.93 6.71
CA GLU A 162 15.88 9.12 7.90
C GLU A 162 16.62 7.83 8.28
N MET A 163 15.93 6.68 8.25
CA MET A 163 16.55 5.37 8.48
C MET A 163 17.68 5.08 7.49
N ARG A 164 17.53 5.51 6.23
CA ARG A 164 18.56 5.33 5.20
C ARG A 164 19.82 6.19 5.34
N LYS A 165 19.90 7.07 6.35
CA LYS A 165 21.11 7.82 6.66
C LYS A 165 22.21 6.97 7.32
N GLY A 166 22.00 5.65 7.44
CA GLY A 166 23.02 4.70 7.91
C GLY A 166 23.18 4.64 9.42
N GLN A 167 22.16 5.05 10.17
CA GLN A 167 22.13 4.94 11.64
C GLN A 167 21.54 3.61 12.14
N VAL A 168 20.95 2.82 11.23
CA VAL A 168 20.31 1.53 11.51
C VAL A 168 20.79 0.46 10.52
N TYR A 169 20.82 -0.80 10.96
CA TYR A 169 21.19 -1.92 10.09
C TYR A 169 19.97 -2.41 9.30
N GLU A 170 20.09 -2.40 7.98
CA GLU A 170 19.07 -2.93 7.08
C GLU A 170 18.97 -4.45 7.23
N GLU A 171 17.74 -4.96 7.24
CA GLU A 171 17.42 -6.40 7.40
C GLU A 171 17.65 -7.00 8.80
N GLU A 172 18.12 -6.20 9.75
CA GLU A 172 18.24 -6.58 11.17
C GLU A 172 17.32 -5.70 12.04
N ASP A 173 17.55 -4.39 12.03
CA ASP A 173 16.77 -3.43 12.82
C ASP A 173 15.51 -2.98 12.07
N PHE A 174 15.59 -2.95 10.74
CA PHE A 174 14.59 -2.32 9.90
C PHE A 174 14.60 -2.82 8.44
N MET A 175 13.41 -2.93 7.83
CA MET A 175 13.30 -3.27 6.40
C MET A 175 13.05 -2.01 5.55
N THR A 176 14.02 -1.68 4.69
CA THR A 176 13.91 -0.50 3.80
C THR A 176 13.44 -0.83 2.38
N ASN A 177 13.29 -2.10 2.03
CA ASN A 177 12.88 -2.47 0.67
C ASN A 177 11.46 -2.00 0.34
N LYS A 178 11.32 -1.11 -0.65
CA LYS A 178 10.04 -0.57 -1.15
C LYS A 178 9.38 -1.41 -2.24
N PHE A 179 10.06 -2.42 -2.77
CA PHE A 179 9.53 -3.27 -3.86
C PHE A 179 9.05 -2.46 -5.09
N GLY A 180 9.67 -1.30 -5.36
CA GLY A 180 9.30 -0.42 -6.46
C GLY A 180 8.04 0.44 -6.24
N VAL A 181 7.45 0.41 -5.04
CA VAL A 181 6.27 1.21 -4.68
C VAL A 181 6.69 2.57 -4.14
N SER A 182 6.08 3.65 -4.66
CA SER A 182 6.29 5.00 -4.14
C SER A 182 5.48 5.21 -2.85
N MET A 183 6.08 5.89 -1.88
CA MET A 183 5.39 6.43 -0.70
C MET A 183 5.15 7.95 -0.84
N PHE A 184 4.99 8.41 -2.08
CA PHE A 184 4.71 9.79 -2.45
C PHE A 184 5.83 10.77 -2.04
N GLU A 185 7.09 10.33 -2.25
CA GLU A 185 8.30 11.11 -2.00
C GLU A 185 8.28 12.47 -2.71
N ASP A 186 7.70 12.50 -3.92
CA ASP A 186 7.71 13.67 -4.80
C ASP A 186 6.67 14.74 -4.42
N ILE A 187 5.67 14.39 -3.62
CA ILE A 187 4.63 15.35 -3.23
C ILE A 187 5.17 16.30 -2.16
N PRO A 188 5.16 17.63 -2.39
CA PRO A 188 5.65 18.58 -1.41
C PRO A 188 4.81 18.59 -0.13
N THR A 189 5.47 18.68 1.02
CA THR A 189 4.79 18.71 2.31
C THR A 189 3.81 19.88 2.45
N ALA A 190 4.12 21.04 1.85
CA ALA A 190 3.22 22.19 1.82
C ALA A 190 1.91 21.91 1.08
N SER A 191 1.97 21.19 -0.05
CA SER A 191 0.78 20.78 -0.80
C SER A 191 -0.07 19.79 0.00
N LEU A 192 0.57 18.89 0.72
CA LEU A 192 -0.12 17.94 1.60
C LEU A 192 -0.82 18.65 2.77
N ILE A 193 -0.17 19.63 3.40
CA ILE A 193 -0.80 20.45 4.45
C ILE A 193 -2.03 21.17 3.90
N ALA A 194 -1.93 21.79 2.72
CA ALA A 194 -3.07 22.43 2.08
C ALA A 194 -4.23 21.45 1.78
N MET A 195 -3.93 20.20 1.42
CA MET A 195 -4.96 19.15 1.25
C MET A 195 -5.64 18.79 2.58
N LEU A 196 -4.89 18.71 3.68
CA LEU A 196 -5.46 18.47 5.02
C LEU A 196 -6.30 19.65 5.50
N ASP A 197 -5.88 20.89 5.23
CA ASP A 197 -6.66 22.09 5.53
C ASP A 197 -7.98 22.11 4.75
N GLN A 198 -7.95 21.69 3.47
CA GLN A 198 -9.16 21.54 2.67
C GLN A 198 -10.09 20.43 3.21
N ALA A 199 -9.51 19.34 3.74
CA ALA A 199 -10.27 18.27 4.38
C ALA A 199 -11.00 18.76 5.63
N GLU A 200 -10.31 19.49 6.51
CA GLU A 200 -10.88 20.06 7.72
C GLU A 200 -11.96 21.10 7.41
N TYR A 201 -11.69 22.01 6.46
CA TYR A 201 -12.68 22.98 6.01
C TYR A 201 -13.96 22.31 5.51
N TRP A 202 -13.84 21.26 4.70
CA TRP A 202 -15.01 20.53 4.20
C TRP A 202 -15.75 19.78 5.32
N MET A 203 -15.02 19.22 6.29
CA MET A 203 -15.61 18.60 7.48
C MET A 203 -16.41 19.60 8.32
N GLU A 204 -15.91 20.83 8.48
CA GLU A 204 -16.62 21.90 9.19
C GLU A 204 -17.85 22.41 8.42
N ALA A 205 -17.74 22.54 7.09
CA ALA A 205 -18.79 23.08 6.25
C ALA A 205 -19.97 22.11 6.05
N GLU A 206 -19.69 20.84 5.75
CA GLU A 206 -20.70 19.87 5.30
C GLU A 206 -20.57 18.51 6.00
N GLY A 207 -19.34 18.01 6.20
CA GLY A 207 -19.11 16.66 6.72
C GLY A 207 -19.66 16.42 8.12
N THR A 208 -19.56 17.42 9.00
CA THR A 208 -20.07 17.35 10.38
C THR A 208 -21.58 17.17 10.40
N GLN A 209 -22.31 18.01 9.63
CA GLN A 209 -23.76 17.92 9.56
C GLN A 209 -24.19 16.55 8.99
N TRP A 210 -23.51 16.07 7.95
CA TRP A 210 -23.79 14.76 7.37
C TRP A 210 -23.63 13.63 8.40
N ILE A 211 -22.58 13.65 9.21
CA ILE A 211 -22.35 12.64 10.27
C ILE A 211 -23.47 12.69 11.31
N TRP A 212 -23.88 13.87 11.78
CA TRP A 212 -24.98 14.01 12.73
C TRP A 212 -26.31 13.47 12.19
N ASP A 213 -26.58 13.68 10.90
CA ASP A 213 -27.82 13.25 10.27
C ASP A 213 -27.89 11.73 10.02
N HIS A 214 -26.74 11.06 9.87
CA HIS A 214 -26.67 9.67 9.37
C HIS A 214 -26.06 8.65 10.34
N CYS A 215 -25.32 9.08 11.37
CA CYS A 215 -24.66 8.18 12.32
C CYS A 215 -25.41 7.96 13.65
N GLY A 216 -26.56 8.60 13.85
CA GLY A 216 -27.42 8.37 15.02
C GLY A 216 -26.75 8.74 16.36
N ASP A 217 -26.96 7.92 17.38
CA ASP A 217 -26.48 8.19 18.75
C ASP A 217 -24.95 8.22 18.88
N ASP A 218 -24.24 7.51 18.00
CA ASP A 218 -22.77 7.42 18.00
C ASP A 218 -22.10 8.56 17.19
N ALA A 219 -22.88 9.46 16.59
CA ALA A 219 -22.37 10.52 15.71
C ALA A 219 -21.27 11.38 16.36
N GLY A 220 -21.38 11.66 17.66
CA GLY A 220 -20.37 12.42 18.40
C GLY A 220 -19.02 11.70 18.50
N GLU A 221 -19.04 10.38 18.72
CA GLU A 221 -17.82 9.56 18.78
C GLU A 221 -17.20 9.38 17.40
N VAL A 222 -18.03 9.16 16.37
CA VAL A 222 -17.58 9.02 14.98
C VAL A 222 -16.94 10.32 14.49
N LEU A 223 -17.58 11.47 14.72
CA LEU A 223 -17.05 12.78 14.35
C LEU A 223 -15.70 13.03 15.02
N LYS A 224 -15.64 12.80 16.34
CA LYS A 224 -14.39 12.92 17.11
C LYS A 224 -13.31 12.01 16.52
N GLY A 225 -13.65 10.75 16.23
CA GLY A 225 -12.75 9.79 15.61
C GLY A 225 -12.17 10.30 14.30
N VAL A 226 -13.01 10.78 13.37
CA VAL A 226 -12.56 11.32 12.09
C VAL A 226 -11.61 12.52 12.28
N MET A 227 -12.00 13.49 13.10
CA MET A 227 -11.21 14.71 13.33
C MET A 227 -9.86 14.41 13.98
N GLU A 228 -9.79 13.48 14.94
CA GLU A 228 -8.53 13.06 15.57
C GLU A 228 -7.56 12.42 14.55
N ARG A 229 -8.03 11.70 13.53
CA ARG A 229 -7.15 11.13 12.49
C ARG A 229 -6.62 12.20 11.54
N ILE A 230 -7.43 13.22 11.22
CA ILE A 230 -6.98 14.38 10.45
C ILE A 230 -5.89 15.14 11.23
N ASP A 231 -6.12 15.39 12.52
CA ASP A 231 -5.14 16.05 13.39
C ASP A 231 -3.86 15.22 13.55
N TYR A 232 -3.97 13.90 13.74
CA TYR A 232 -2.82 13.00 13.78
C TYR A 232 -1.96 13.11 12.50
N CYS A 233 -2.58 13.16 11.33
CA CYS A 233 -1.87 13.33 10.05
C CYS A 233 -1.07 14.64 10.04
N ARG A 234 -1.70 15.73 10.51
CA ARG A 234 -1.10 17.06 10.57
C ARG A 234 0.10 17.08 11.53
N VAL A 235 -0.09 16.62 12.77
CA VAL A 235 0.96 16.57 13.80
C VAL A 235 2.13 15.69 13.35
N SER A 236 1.84 14.55 12.73
CA SER A 236 2.87 13.64 12.21
C SER A 236 3.77 14.34 11.20
N ILE A 237 3.21 15.11 10.27
CA ILE A 237 3.96 15.83 9.25
C ILE A 237 4.74 17.02 9.85
N PHE A 238 4.12 17.82 10.73
CA PHE A 238 4.79 18.95 11.37
C PHE A 238 5.98 18.53 12.23
N THR A 239 5.88 17.37 12.88
CA THR A 239 6.99 16.79 13.67
C THR A 239 8.27 16.62 12.84
N PHE A 240 8.15 16.26 11.56
CA PHE A 240 9.30 16.16 10.65
C PHE A 240 9.76 17.50 10.07
N LEU A 241 8.94 18.55 10.12
CA LEU A 241 9.30 19.89 9.64
C LEU A 241 10.01 20.74 10.70
N ASP A 242 9.87 20.41 11.99
CA ASP A 242 10.51 21.13 13.08
C ASP A 242 12.02 20.78 13.16
N PRO A 243 12.93 21.73 12.83
CA PRO A 243 14.37 21.49 12.86
C PRO A 243 14.90 21.18 14.26
N SER A 244 14.18 21.59 15.33
CA SER A 244 14.56 21.33 16.71
C SER A 244 14.29 19.88 17.14
N LEU A 245 13.37 19.20 16.46
CA LEU A 245 13.03 17.79 16.67
C LEU A 245 13.83 16.86 15.76
N GLN A 246 14.48 17.36 14.70
CA GLN A 246 15.38 16.60 13.82
C GLN A 246 16.75 16.27 14.47
N THR A 247 16.77 15.88 15.74
CA THR A 247 18.00 15.40 16.40
C THR A 247 18.15 13.89 16.21
N PRO A 248 19.39 13.35 16.15
CA PRO A 248 19.62 11.91 16.03
C PRO A 248 19.00 11.09 17.18
N LEU A 249 18.71 11.71 18.33
CA LEU A 249 18.03 11.11 19.49
C LEU A 249 16.49 11.07 19.36
N PHE A 250 15.91 11.81 18.42
CA PHE A 250 14.46 11.84 18.22
C PHE A 250 13.96 10.55 17.54
N PHE A 251 14.77 9.95 16.66
CA PHE A 251 14.45 8.66 16.05
C PHE A 251 14.52 7.52 17.06
N THR A 252 15.45 7.57 18.02
CA THR A 252 15.45 6.64 19.16
C THR A 252 14.17 6.78 19.99
N ARG A 253 13.56 7.98 20.06
CA ARG A 253 12.28 8.18 20.76
C ARG A 253 11.07 7.65 19.99
N ILE A 254 11.05 7.67 18.65
CA ILE A 254 10.01 6.99 17.87
C ILE A 254 10.01 5.49 18.20
N PHE A 255 11.18 4.86 18.31
CA PHE A 255 11.29 3.46 18.76
C PHE A 255 10.91 3.24 20.23
N VAL A 256 11.14 4.21 21.13
CA VAL A 256 10.78 4.09 22.55
C VAL A 256 9.27 4.31 22.80
N VAL A 257 8.59 5.12 22.00
CA VAL A 257 7.12 5.28 22.11
C VAL A 257 6.41 3.98 21.71
N SER A 258 6.92 3.24 20.73
CA SER A 258 6.42 1.89 20.38
C SER A 258 6.57 0.89 21.53
N SER A 259 7.61 1.02 22.36
CA SER A 259 7.85 0.16 23.53
C SER A 259 7.06 0.55 24.78
N LEU A 260 6.32 1.67 24.76
CA LEU A 260 5.50 2.15 25.89
C LEU A 260 4.00 1.90 25.69
N LEU A 261 3.60 1.30 24.55
CA LEU A 261 2.21 0.94 24.21
C LEU A 261 1.96 -0.59 24.23
N LEU A 262 2.89 -1.37 24.79
CA LEU A 262 2.71 -2.77 25.21
C LEU A 262 2.87 -2.87 26.74
#